data_AF-A0A5D0V970-F1
#
_entry.id   AF-A0A5D0V970-F1
#
_cell.length_a   1.000
_cell.length_b   1.000
_cell.length_c   1.000
_cell.angle_alpha   90.00
_cell.angle_beta   90.00
_cell.angle_gamma   90.00
#
_symmetry.space_group_name_H-M   'P 1'
#
loop_
_entity.id
_entity.type
_entity.pdbx_description
1 polymer ?
#
loop_
_entity_poly.entity_id
_entity_poly.type
_entity_poly.pdbx_seq_one_letter_code
_entity_poly.pdbx_strand_id
1 'polypeptide(L)' 'MTTPDIEISFSKDELSALANAVNYMARGISDSECSTLTGFDQKEMEKLHARIAEKLADD' A
#
# COMPACT_ATOMS: atom_id res chain seq x y z
N MET A 1 2.86 -21.70 19.45
CA MET A 1 1.81 -21.64 18.42
C MET A 1 2.28 -20.64 17.40
N THR A 2 2.67 -21.08 16.20
CA THR A 2 2.95 -20.18 15.07
C THR A 2 1.61 -19.70 14.52
N THR A 3 1.44 -18.39 14.41
CA THR A 3 0.27 -17.79 13.75
C THR A 3 0.24 -18.32 12.32
N PRO A 4 -0.87 -18.89 11.82
CA PRO A 4 -0.96 -19.28 10.42
C PRO A 4 -0.79 -18.01 9.57
N ASP A 5 0.14 -18.05 8.61
CA ASP A 5 0.25 -17.02 7.58
C ASP A 5 -1.09 -16.99 6.83
N ILE A 6 -1.89 -15.95 7.07
CA ILE A 6 -3.13 -15.74 6.34
C ILE A 6 -2.71 -15.28 4.94
N GLU A 7 -2.94 -16.13 3.96
CA GLU A 7 -2.74 -15.77 2.55
C GLU A 7 -3.88 -14.83 2.14
N ILE A 8 -3.60 -13.52 2.15
CA ILE A 8 -4.55 -12.52 1.68
C ILE A 8 -4.35 -12.39 0.17
N SER A 9 -5.29 -12.96 -0.58
CA SER A 9 -5.39 -12.74 -2.03
C SER A 9 -6.33 -11.57 -2.30
N PHE A 10 -5.88 -10.63 -3.11
CA PHE A 10 -6.67 -9.48 -3.56
C PHE A 10 -7.05 -9.67 -5.02
N SER A 11 -8.27 -9.29 -5.39
CA SER A 11 -8.64 -9.12 -6.80
C SER A 11 -7.92 -7.92 -7.43
N LYS A 12 -7.90 -7.86 -8.77
CA LYS A 12 -7.29 -6.75 -9.51
C LYS A 12 -7.92 -5.39 -9.19
N ASP A 13 -9.23 -5.36 -8.97
CA ASP A 13 -9.96 -4.14 -8.60
C ASP A 13 -9.61 -3.69 -7.18
N GLU A 14 -9.49 -4.63 -6.23
CA GLU A 14 -9.06 -4.33 -4.86
C GLU A 14 -7.62 -3.83 -4.81
N LEU A 15 -6.71 -4.45 -5.57
CA LEU A 15 -5.33 -3.97 -5.72
C LEU A 15 -5.27 -2.57 -6.34
N SER A 16 -6.11 -2.29 -7.34
CA SER A 16 -6.19 -0.97 -7.97
C SER A 16 -6.71 0.10 -6.99
N ALA A 17 -7.73 -0.24 -6.20
CA ALA A 17 -8.24 0.65 -5.17
C ALA A 17 -7.18 0.92 -4.08
N LEU A 18 -6.46 -0.12 -3.65
CA LEU A 18 -5.37 0.00 -2.69
C LEU A 18 -4.23 0.86 -3.24
N ALA A 19 -3.80 0.63 -4.48
CA ALA A 19 -2.76 1.42 -5.13
C ALA A 19 -3.10 2.92 -5.12
N ASN A 20 -4.33 3.28 -5.48
CA ASN A 20 -4.79 4.66 -5.45
C ASN A 20 -4.75 5.27 -4.04
N ALA A 21 -5.18 4.51 -3.03
CA ALA A 21 -5.13 4.96 -1.64
C ALA A 21 -3.68 5.19 -1.17
N VAL A 22 -2.77 4.24 -1.44
CA VAL A 22 -1.35 4.36 -1.08
C VAL A 22 -0.70 5.54 -1.80
N ASN A 23 -1.01 5.75 -3.08
CA ASN A 23 -0.51 6.91 -3.84
C ASN A 23 -1.00 8.25 -3.26
N TYR A 24 -2.25 8.31 -2.78
CA TYR A 24 -2.75 9.49 -2.08
C TYR A 24 -2.00 9.73 -0.76
N MET A 25 -1.76 8.69 0.04
CA MET A 25 -1.00 8.84 1.29
C MET A 25 0.45 9.31 1.04
N ALA A 26 1.06 8.81 -0.03
CA ALA A 26 2.42 9.17 -0.42
C ALA A 26 2.60 10.63 -0.88
N ARG A 27 1.54 11.30 -1.34
CA ARG A 27 1.66 12.60 -2.05
C ARG A 27 0.64 13.67 -1.69
N GLY A 28 -0.52 13.26 -1.18
CA GLY A 28 -1.70 14.09 -0.99
C GLY A 28 -1.90 14.60 0.44
N ILE A 29 -1.13 14.10 1.41
CA ILE A 29 -1.16 14.53 2.82
C ILE A 29 0.23 14.99 3.28
N SER A 30 0.39 15.42 4.52
CA SER A 30 1.72 15.68 5.08
C SER A 30 2.41 14.40 5.57
N ASP A 31 3.75 14.43 5.69
CA ASP A 31 4.54 13.33 6.27
C ASP A 31 4.04 12.92 7.67
N SER A 32 3.70 13.90 8.49
CA SER A 32 3.19 13.67 9.85
C SER A 32 1.84 12.95 9.86
N GLU A 33 0.93 13.35 8.97
CA GLU A 33 -0.38 12.70 8.84
C GLU A 33 -0.22 11.28 8.29
N CYS A 34 0.66 11.09 7.30
CA CYS A 34 0.98 9.78 6.72
C CYS A 34 1.49 8.81 7.79
N SER A 35 2.49 9.24 8.56
CA SER A 35 3.07 8.45 9.64
C SER A 35 2.04 8.15 10.74
N THR A 36 1.18 9.12 11.07
CA THR A 36 0.12 8.93 12.08
C THR A 36 -0.92 7.90 11.64
N LEU A 37 -1.35 7.93 10.37
CA LEU A 37 -2.41 7.06 9.86
C LEU A 37 -1.93 5.65 9.55
N THR A 38 -0.69 5.51 9.08
CA THR A 38 -0.22 4.26 8.46
C THR A 38 0.96 3.62 9.20
N GLY A 39 1.65 4.40 10.05
CA GLY A 39 2.93 4.00 10.64
C GLY A 39 4.13 4.18 9.70
N PHE A 40 3.92 4.59 8.44
CA PHE A 40 4.95 4.79 7.41
C PHE A 40 5.14 6.26 7.06
N ASP A 41 6.37 6.65 6.73
CA ASP A 41 6.61 7.93 6.08
C ASP A 41 6.17 7.93 4.60
N GLN A 42 6.15 9.09 3.95
CA GLN A 42 5.72 9.17 2.54
C GLN A 42 6.61 8.35 1.60
N LYS A 43 7.92 8.26 1.86
CA LYS A 43 8.85 7.51 1.00
C LYS A 43 8.60 6.01 1.11
N GLU A 44 8.27 5.53 2.29
CA GLU A 44 7.85 4.14 2.52
C GLU A 44 6.53 3.85 1.80
N MET A 45 5.58 4.80 1.82
CA MET A 45 4.34 4.69 1.05
C MET A 45 4.56 4.72 -0.46
N GLU A 46 5.49 5.56 -0.97
CA GLU A 46 5.87 5.55 -2.38
C GLU A 46 6.45 4.20 -2.81
N LYS A 47 7.31 3.60 -1.99
CA LYS A 47 7.84 2.25 -2.23
C LYS A 47 6.75 1.19 -2.21
N LEU A 48 5.80 1.29 -1.27
CA LEU A 48 4.67 0.38 -1.20
C LEU A 48 3.78 0.49 -2.46
N HIS A 49 3.51 1.72 -2.91
CA HIS A 49 2.76 1.96 -4.14
C HIS A 49 3.45 1.33 -5.35
N ALA A 50 4.77 1.51 -5.50
CA ALA A 50 5.54 0.90 -6.58
C ALA A 50 5.43 -0.63 -6.59
N ARG A 51 5.53 -1.28 -5.42
CA ARG A 51 5.38 -2.74 -5.30
C ARG A 51 3.98 -3.23 -5.68
N ILE A 52 2.93 -2.49 -5.31
CA ILE A 52 1.55 -2.83 -5.70
C ILE A 52 1.36 -2.65 -7.21
N ALA A 53 1.93 -1.58 -7.78
CA ALA A 53 1.87 -1.31 -9.21
C ALA A 53 2.59 -2.37 -10.05
N GLU A 54 3.75 -2.86 -9.60
CA GLU A 54 4.45 -4.00 -10.21
C GLU A 54 3.56 -5.26 -10.21
N LYS A 55 2.95 -5.58 -9.07
CA LYS A 55 2.06 -6.75 -8.97
C LYS A 55 0.83 -6.65 -9.90
N LEU A 56 0.29 -5.44 -10.10
CA LEU A 56 -0.80 -5.18 -11.04
C LEU A 56 -0.39 -5.33 -12.51
N ALA A 57 0.89 -5.16 -12.84
CA ALA A 57 1.42 -5.33 -14.19
C ALA A 57 1.72 -6.80 -14.53
N ASP A 58 2.00 -7.62 -13.52
CA ASP A 58 2.30 -9.05 -13.66
C ASP A 58 1.06 -9.97 -13.79
N ASP A 59 -0.14 -9.46 -13.47
CA ASP A 59 -1.45 -10.15 -13.59
C ASP A 59 -2.26 -9.71 -14.83
#